data_AF-A0A6I8LXW8-F1
#
_entry.id   AF-A0A6I8LXW8-F1
#
_cell.length_a   1.000
_cell.length_b   1.000
_cell.length_c   1.000
_cell.angle_alpha   90.00
_cell.angle_beta   90.00
_cell.angle_gamma   90.00
#
_symmetry.space_group_name_H-M   'P 1'
#
loop_
_entity.id
_entity.type
_entity.pdbx_description
1 polymer ?
#
loop_
_entity_poly.entity_id
_entity_poly.type
_entity_poly.pdbx_seq_one_letter_code
_entity_poly.pdbx_strand_id
1 'polypeptide(L)' 'MIADVAALAVAGAALLAIGRWGGRAAAGRVSPALPEPERSRRIGKLRGSGHALQVVGVVFVLAAVWSLW' A
#
# COMPACT_ATOMS: atom_id res chain seq x y z
N MET A 1 -15.46 18.57 -10.05
CA MET A 1 -14.07 19.05 -10.12
C MET A 1 -13.39 18.99 -8.75
N ILE A 2 -13.74 19.83 -7.76
CA ILE A 2 -13.10 19.80 -6.42
C ILE A 2 -13.37 18.49 -5.65
N ALA A 3 -14.61 17.98 -5.72
CA ALA A 3 -14.98 16.72 -5.06
C ALA A 3 -14.21 15.51 -5.65
N ASP A 4 -13.95 15.51 -6.95
CA ASP A 4 -13.20 14.45 -7.64
C ASP A 4 -11.72 14.48 -7.25
N VAL A 5 -11.12 15.67 -7.19
CA VAL A 5 -9.74 15.87 -6.71
C VAL A 5 -9.59 15.40 -5.26
N ALA A 6 -10.53 15.77 -4.39
CA ALA A 6 -10.53 15.35 -2.99
C ALA A 6 -10.68 13.82 -2.87
N ALA A 7 -11.57 13.20 -3.65
CA ALA A 7 -11.74 11.76 -3.68
C ALA A 7 -10.46 11.03 -4.13
N LEU A 8 -9.80 11.51 -5.18
CA LEU A 8 -8.54 10.95 -5.67
C LEU A 8 -7.41 11.08 -4.63
N ALA A 9 -7.29 12.23 -3.98
CA ALA A 9 -6.29 12.47 -2.95
C ALA A 9 -6.51 11.60 -1.70
N VAL A 10 -7.76 11.49 -1.23
CA VAL A 10 -8.12 10.65 -0.08
C VAL A 10 -7.91 9.17 -0.40
N ALA A 11 -8.34 8.71 -1.57
CA ALA A 11 -8.13 7.32 -2.01
C ALA A 11 -6.62 7.00 -2.13
N GLY A 12 -5.84 7.89 -2.75
CA GLY A 12 -4.40 7.74 -2.87
C GLY A 12 -3.68 7.68 -1.52
N ALA A 13 -4.02 8.60 -0.61
CA ALA A 13 -3.49 8.61 0.75
C ALA A 13 -3.85 7.36 1.56
N ALA A 14 -5.11 6.90 1.44
CA ALA A 14 -5.57 5.68 2.10
C ALA A 14 -4.82 4.45 1.58
N LEU A 15 -4.64 4.31 0.26
CA LEU A 15 -3.90 3.20 -0.34
C LEU A 15 -2.42 3.19 0.09
N LEU A 16 -1.78 4.36 0.15
CA LEU A 16 -0.42 4.52 0.67
C LEU A 16 -0.30 4.08 2.13
N ALA A 17 -1.24 4.54 2.97
CA ALA A 17 -1.27 4.18 4.38
C ALA A 17 -1.47 2.67 4.56
N ILE A 18 -2.42 2.06 3.85
CA ILE A 18 -2.68 0.62 3.91
C ILE A 18 -1.47 -0.17 3.40
N GLY A 19 -0.86 0.22 2.28
CA GLY A 19 0.32 -0.45 1.74
C GLY A 19 1.52 -0.38 2.70
N ARG A 20 1.74 0.77 3.35
CA ARG A 20 2.81 0.96 4.35
C ARG A 20 2.54 0.17 5.63
N TRP A 21 1.29 0.16 6.10
CA TRP A 21 0.88 -0.58 7.29
C TRP A 21 0.91 -2.09 7.06
N GLY A 22 0.38 -2.57 5.94
CA GLY A 22 0.43 -3.97 5.52
C GLY A 22 1.86 -4.50 5.34
N GLY A 23 2.76 -3.69 4.78
CA GLY A 23 4.17 -4.06 4.65
C GLY A 23 4.94 -4.13 5.98
N ARG A 24 4.58 -3.32 6.98
CA ARG A 24 5.15 -3.38 8.34
C ARG A 24 4.54 -4.51 9.18
N ALA A 25 3.23 -4.66 9.12
CA ALA A 25 2.50 -5.68 9.86
C ALA A 25 2.72 -7.10 9.31
N ALA A 26 3.21 -7.23 8.07
CA ALA A 26 3.54 -8.52 7.45
C ALA A 26 4.46 -9.39 8.32
N ALA A 27 5.49 -8.79 8.94
CA ALA A 27 6.40 -9.53 9.82
C ALA A 27 5.75 -9.97 11.15
N GLY A 28 4.75 -9.24 11.62
CA GLY A 28 4.01 -9.55 12.86
C GLY A 28 2.82 -10.50 12.64
N ARG A 29 2.28 -10.59 11.42
CA ARG A 29 1.16 -11.50 11.08
C ARG A 29 1.58 -12.90 10.66
N VAL A 30 2.86 -13.11 10.34
CA VAL A 30 3.38 -14.43 9.98
C VAL A 30 3.89 -15.12 11.24
N SER A 31 3.34 -16.31 11.54
CA SER A 31 3.69 -17.08 12.73
C SER A 31 5.22 -17.29 12.81
N PRO A 32 5.84 -17.01 13.98
CA PRO A 32 7.26 -17.24 14.18
C PRO A 32 7.62 -18.73 14.25
N ALA A 33 6.63 -19.61 14.40
CA ALA A 33 6.83 -21.06 14.44
C ALA A 33 7.03 -21.69 13.04
N LEU A 34 6.91 -20.90 11.97
CA LEU A 34 7.14 -21.38 10.59
C LEU A 34 8.64 -21.49 10.30
N PRO A 35 9.06 -22.46 9.47
CA PRO A 35 10.43 -22.52 8.96
C PRO A 35 10.81 -21.20 8.28
N GLU A 36 12.02 -20.71 8.55
CA GLU A 36 12.53 -19.42 8.05
C GLU A 36 12.38 -19.19 6.53
N PRO A 37 12.57 -20.20 5.64
CA PRO A 37 12.34 -20.00 4.21
C PRO A 37 10.86 -19.78 3.86
N GLU A 38 9.95 -20.52 4.51
CA GLU A 38 8.50 -20.41 4.32
C GLU A 38 7.99 -19.04 4.83
N ARG A 39 8.52 -18.62 5.98
CA ARG A 39 8.24 -17.35 6.63
C ARG A 39 8.70 -16.18 5.76
N SER A 40 9.93 -16.22 5.28
CA SER A 40 10.49 -15.18 4.39
C SER A 40 9.70 -15.05 3.09
N ARG A 41 9.27 -16.18 2.51
CA ARG A 41 8.44 -16.18 1.28
C ARG A 41 7.08 -15.52 1.50
N ARG A 42 6.41 -15.81 2.63
CA ARG A 42 5.11 -15.21 2.97
C ARG A 42 5.21 -13.72 3.32
N ILE A 43 6.22 -13.33 4.10
CA ILE A 43 6.50 -11.93 4.42
C ILE A 43 6.81 -11.17 3.12
N GLY A 44 7.66 -11.73 2.25
CA GLY A 44 7.99 -11.15 0.94
C GLY A 44 6.76 -10.94 0.07
N LYS A 45 5.85 -11.92 -0.02
CA LYS A 45 4.60 -11.79 -0.78
C LYS A 45 3.69 -10.70 -0.22
N LEU A 46 3.55 -10.63 1.10
CA LEU A 46 2.76 -9.58 1.78
C LEU A 46 3.37 -8.18 1.58
N ARG A 47 4.70 -8.07 1.67
CA ARG A 47 5.42 -6.82 1.45
C ARG A 47 5.33 -6.35 0.00
N GLY A 48 5.42 -7.28 -0.95
CA GLY A 48 5.21 -7.03 -2.38
C GLY A 48 3.81 -6.50 -2.67
N SER A 49 2.78 -7.12 -2.08
CA SER A 49 1.40 -6.61 -2.20
C SER A 49 1.23 -5.22 -1.57
N GLY A 50 1.88 -4.95 -0.44
CA GLY A 50 1.90 -3.62 0.18
C GLY A 50 2.59 -2.57 -0.69
N HIS A 51 3.65 -2.95 -1.42
CA HIS A 51 4.34 -2.08 -2.36
C HIS A 51 3.49 -1.78 -3.60
N ALA A 52 2.79 -2.78 -4.14
CA ALA A 52 1.83 -2.57 -5.23
C ALA A 52 0.72 -1.58 -4.84
N LEU A 53 0.17 -1.71 -3.63
CA LEU A 53 -0.80 -0.73 -3.10
C LEU A 53 -0.22 0.69 -2.98
N GLN A 54 1.06 0.81 -2.58
CA GLN A 54 1.72 2.11 -2.53
C GLN A 54 1.85 2.72 -3.93
N VAL A 55 2.23 1.93 -4.94
CA VAL A 55 2.33 2.40 -6.33
C VAL A 55 0.97 2.91 -6.83
N VAL A 56 -0.11 2.14 -6.62
CA VAL A 56 -1.47 2.58 -7.00
C VAL A 56 -1.85 3.86 -6.26
N GLY A 57 -1.53 3.94 -4.96
CA GLY A 57 -1.75 5.15 -4.17
C GLY A 57 -1.01 6.37 -4.72
N VAL A 58 0.25 6.24 -5.13
CA VAL A 58 1.02 7.32 -5.79
C VAL A 58 0.34 7.76 -7.08
N VAL A 59 -0.08 6.82 -7.92
CA VAL A 59 -0.78 7.15 -9.18
C VAL A 59 -2.05 7.95 -8.92
N PHE A 60 -2.83 7.59 -7.90
CA PHE A 60 -4.04 8.33 -7.51
C PHE A 60 -3.73 9.74 -7.02
N VAL A 61 -2.68 9.91 -6.20
CA VAL A 61 -2.24 11.25 -5.76
C VAL A 61 -1.77 12.10 -6.94
N LEU A 62 -0.98 11.53 -7.86
CA LEU A 62 -0.52 12.23 -9.06
C LEU A 62 -1.69 12.63 -9.97
N ALA A 63 -2.69 11.76 -10.13
CA ALA A 63 -3.90 12.07 -10.88
C ALA A 63 -4.69 13.23 -10.23
N ALA A 64 -4.77 13.27 -8.90
CA ALA A 64 -5.38 14.39 -8.19
C ALA A 64 -4.65 15.72 -8.44
N VAL A 65 -3.31 15.69 -8.40
CA VAL A 65 -2.46 16.87 -8.68
C VAL A 65 -2.61 17.32 -10.13
N TRP A 66 -2.63 16.39 -11.08
CA TRP A 66 -2.85 16.70 -12.49
C TRP A 66 -4.23 17.32 -12.73
N SER A 67 -5.26 16.86 -12.01
CA SER A 67 -6.63 17.38 -12.14
C SER A 67 -6.84 18.79 -11.57
N LEU A 68 -5.81 19.36 -10.91
CA LEU A 68 -5.81 20.74 -10.41
C LEU A 68 -5.22 21.74 -11.42
N TRP A 69 -4.53 21.26 -12.46
CA TRP A 69 -3.97 22.05 -13.56
C TRP A 69 -4.91 22.04 -14.76
#